data_AF-A0A0A1HVK1-F1
#
_entry.id   AF-A0A0A1HVK1-F1
#
_cell.length_a   1.000
_cell.length_b   1.000
_cell.length_c   1.000
_cell.angle_alpha   90.00
_cell.angle_beta   90.00
_cell.angle_gamma   90.00
#
_symmetry.space_group_name_H-M   'P 1'
#
loop_
_entity.id
_entity.type
_entity.pdbx_description
1 polymer ?
#
loop_
_entity_poly.entity_id
_entity_poly.type
_entity_poly.pdbx_seq_one_letter_code
_entity_poly.pdbx_strand_id
1 'polypeptide(L)'
;MLRAWHEVDNALDAWAAQQRQHDELQMSFEQNKQALHAAERGYQQGAADYLSVLTAQLNVLASQTRLSASTTDATLTVVNLYKSLGGGWDPEGGQ
;
A
#
# COMPACT_ATOMS: atom_id res chain seq x y z
N MET A 1 27.89 17.17 3.23
CA MET A 1 27.12 16.94 4.47
C MET A 1 25.65 17.36 4.36
N LEU A 2 25.29 18.58 3.91
CA LEU A 2 23.87 18.97 3.77
C LEU A 2 23.06 18.07 2.82
N ARG A 3 23.67 17.55 1.75
CA ARG A 3 23.00 16.71 0.74
C ARG A 3 22.51 15.37 1.31
N ALA A 4 23.35 14.68 2.07
CA ALA A 4 23.00 13.42 2.72
C ALA A 4 21.89 13.58 3.76
N TRP A 5 21.86 14.70 4.49
CA TRP A 5 20.79 14.97 5.45
C TRP A 5 19.43 15.20 4.78
N HIS A 6 19.40 15.96 3.68
CA HIS A 6 18.19 16.12 2.87
C HIS A 6 17.69 14.80 2.26
N GLU A 7 18.58 13.91 1.85
CA GLU A 7 18.21 12.59 1.33
C GLU A 7 17.58 11.69 2.39
N VAL A 8 18.03 11.77 3.64
CA VAL A 8 17.42 11.07 4.78
C VAL A 8 16.04 11.62 5.09
N ASP A 9 15.90 12.95 5.16
CA ASP A 9 14.63 13.62 5.44
C ASP A 9 13.56 13.25 4.40
N ASN A 10 13.91 13.33 3.11
CA ASN A 10 13.05 12.92 2.00
C ASN A 10 12.60 11.46 2.10
N ALA A 11 13.49 10.57 2.55
CA ALA A 11 13.17 9.16 2.67
C ALA A 11 12.30 8.83 3.89
N LEU A 12 12.50 9.55 5.01
CA LEU A 12 11.63 9.46 6.18
C LEU A 12 10.21 9.95 5.85
N ASP A 13 10.09 11.04 5.11
CA ASP A 13 8.81 11.56 4.63
C ASP A 13 8.11 10.58 3.69
N ALA A 14 8.85 10.00 2.74
CA ALA A 14 8.33 8.98 1.83
C ALA A 14 7.85 7.74 2.59
N TRP A 15 8.61 7.29 3.59
CA TRP A 15 8.22 6.16 4.44
C TRP A 15 6.97 6.46 5.27
N ALA A 16 6.89 7.64 5.88
CA ALA A 16 5.72 8.05 6.65
C ALA A 16 4.46 8.16 5.76
N ALA A 17 4.60 8.64 4.52
CA ALA A 17 3.51 8.65 3.54
C ALA A 17 3.07 7.23 3.15
N GLN A 18 4.03 6.33 2.91
CA GLN A 18 3.75 4.93 2.59
C GLN A 18 3.03 4.21 3.72
N GLN A 19 3.43 4.45 4.97
CA GLN A 19 2.77 3.85 6.13
C GLN A 19 1.30 4.30 6.23
N ARG A 20 1.03 5.60 6.05
CA ARG A 20 -0.35 6.12 6.03
C ARG A 20 -1.18 5.48 4.92
N GLN A 21 -0.61 5.36 3.71
CA GLN A 21 -1.29 4.72 2.58
C GLN A 21 -1.60 3.25 2.86
N HIS A 22 -0.66 2.51 3.46
CA HIS A 22 -0.88 1.11 3.84
C HIS A 22 -2.06 0.99 4.84
N ASP A 23 -2.09 1.84 5.86
CA ASP A 23 -3.14 1.82 6.88
C ASP A 23 -4.53 2.14 6.29
N GLU A 24 -4.61 3.08 5.35
CA GLU A 24 -5.83 3.40 4.60
C GLU A 24 -6.29 2.22 3.72
N LEU A 25 -5.36 1.55 3.05
CA LEU A 25 -5.67 0.36 2.24
C LEU A 25 -6.14 -0.81 3.09
N GLN A 26 -5.57 -0.99 4.28
CA GLN A 26 -6.01 -2.00 5.24
C GLN A 26 -7.44 -1.70 5.72
N MET A 27 -7.73 -0.44 6.05
CA MET A 27 -9.09 -0.02 6.39
C MET A 27 -10.08 -0.29 5.25
N SER A 28 -9.71 0.03 4.00
CA SER A 28 -10.54 -0.22 2.82
C SER A 28 -10.83 -1.71 2.63
N PHE A 29 -9.84 -2.58 2.82
CA PHE A 29 -10.00 -4.03 2.73
C PHE A 29 -10.99 -4.56 3.77
N GLU A 30 -10.88 -4.12 5.03
CA GLU A 30 -11.82 -4.54 6.08
C GLU A 30 -13.25 -4.03 5.83
N GLN A 31 -13.40 -2.81 5.32
CA GLN A 31 -14.73 -2.29 4.93
C GLN A 31 -15.35 -3.10 3.78
N ASN A 32 -14.57 -3.48 2.77
CA ASN A 32 -15.07 -4.31 1.67
C ASN A 32 -15.48 -5.71 2.14
N LYS A 33 -14.76 -6.29 3.12
CA LYS A 33 -15.18 -7.56 3.75
C LYS A 33 -16.51 -7.43 4.48
N GLN A 34 -16.73 -6.33 5.20
CA GLN A 34 -18.02 -6.07 5.84
C GLN A 34 -19.15 -5.91 4.81
N ALA A 35 -18.88 -5.22 3.70
CA ALA A 35 -19.82 -5.08 2.60
C ALA A 35 -20.17 -6.44 1.96
N LEU A 36 -19.17 -7.31 1.77
CA LEU A 36 -19.39 -8.68 1.30
C LEU A 36 -20.27 -9.47 2.26
N HIS A 37 -19.99 -9.45 3.56
CA HIS A 37 -20.85 -10.12 4.55
C HIS A 37 -22.28 -9.58 4.54
N ALA A 38 -22.48 -8.28 4.31
CA ALA A 38 -23.82 -7.70 4.18
C ALA A 38 -24.53 -8.17 2.91
N ALA A 39 -23.82 -8.21 1.77
CA ALA A 39 -24.35 -8.70 0.49
C ALA A 39 -24.72 -10.19 0.56
N GLU A 40 -23.89 -11.02 1.18
CA GLU A 40 -24.16 -12.46 1.37
C GLU A 40 -25.42 -12.68 2.20
N ARG A 41 -25.59 -11.93 3.29
CA ARG A 41 -26.84 -11.98 4.08
C ARG A 41 -28.04 -11.50 3.28
N GLY A 42 -27.90 -10.40 2.54
CA GLY A 42 -28.95 -9.89 1.67
C GLY A 42 -29.41 -10.91 0.64
N TYR A 43 -28.46 -11.61 0.00
CA TYR A 43 -28.76 -12.68 -0.94
C TYR A 43 -29.44 -13.89 -0.27
N GLN A 44 -28.93 -14.35 0.88
CA GLN A 44 -29.54 -15.45 1.65
C GLN A 44 -30.98 -15.14 2.10
N GLN A 45 -31.28 -13.87 2.38
CA GLN A 45 -32.60 -13.41 2.78
C GLN A 45 -33.50 -13.03 1.60
N GLY A 46 -33.00 -13.12 0.36
CA GLY A 46 -33.72 -12.73 -0.85
C GLY A 46 -33.90 -11.21 -1.03
N ALA A 47 -33.19 -10.40 -0.24
CA ALA A 47 -33.22 -8.93 -0.29
C ALA A 47 -32.26 -8.34 -1.34
N ALA A 48 -31.30 -9.13 -1.84
CA ALA A 48 -30.35 -8.74 -2.88
C ALA A 48 -30.15 -9.86 -3.90
N ASP A 49 -29.72 -9.50 -5.11
CA ASP A 49 -29.34 -10.46 -6.14
C ASP A 49 -27.92 -11.01 -5.93
N TYR A 50 -27.61 -12.11 -6.60
CA TYR A 50 -26.25 -12.69 -6.54
C TYR A 50 -25.20 -11.76 -7.16
N LEU A 51 -25.59 -10.86 -8.08
CA LEU A 51 -24.68 -9.87 -8.65
C LEU A 51 -24.12 -8.93 -7.57
N SER A 52 -24.94 -8.54 -6.59
CA SER A 52 -24.49 -7.74 -5.44
C SER A 52 -23.38 -8.45 -4.64
N VAL A 53 -23.49 -9.77 -4.46
CA VAL A 53 -22.45 -10.59 -3.82
C VAL A 53 -21.17 -10.61 -4.68
N LEU A 54 -21.31 -10.87 -5.98
CA LEU A 54 -20.18 -10.90 -6.91
C LEU A 54 -19.44 -9.56 -6.96
N THR A 55 -20.16 -8.44 -7.02
CA THR A 55 -19.57 -7.10 -6.97
C THR A 55 -18.81 -6.88 -5.66
N ALA A 56 -19.37 -7.28 -4.52
CA ALA A 56 -18.68 -7.17 -3.24
C ALA A 56 -17.41 -8.05 -3.16
N GLN A 57 -17.44 -9.26 -3.72
CA GLN A 57 -16.26 -10.13 -3.83
C GLN A 57 -15.16 -9.51 -4.69
N LEU A 58 -15.52 -8.91 -5.83
CA LEU A 58 -14.57 -8.20 -6.69
C LEU A 58 -13.94 -6.99 -5.98
N ASN A 59 -14.72 -6.26 -5.17
CA ASN A 59 -14.22 -5.15 -4.38
C ASN A 59 -13.22 -5.62 -3.31
N VAL A 60 -13.52 -6.72 -2.59
CA VAL A 60 -12.59 -7.34 -1.64
C VAL A 60 -11.29 -7.71 -2.35
N LEU A 61 -11.37 -8.42 -3.48
CA LEU A 61 -10.20 -8.81 -4.26
C LEU A 61 -9.36 -7.60 -4.69
N ALA A 62 -9.99 -6.58 -5.26
CA ALA A 62 -9.30 -5.36 -5.70
C ALA A 62 -8.64 -4.61 -4.53
N SER A 63 -9.27 -4.55 -3.36
CA SER A 63 -8.63 -3.95 -2.17
C SER A 63 -7.50 -4.80 -1.60
N GLN A 64 -7.61 -6.12 -1.62
CA GLN A 64 -6.55 -7.03 -1.19
C GLN A 64 -5.33 -6.92 -2.10
N THR A 65 -5.52 -6.85 -3.42
CA THR A 65 -4.43 -6.66 -4.39
C THR A 65 -3.70 -5.34 -4.13
N ARG A 66 -4.43 -4.24 -3.87
CA ARG A 66 -3.83 -2.94 -3.56
C ARG A 66 -3.05 -2.96 -2.24
N LEU A 67 -3.60 -3.58 -1.20
CA LEU A 67 -2.92 -3.75 0.10
C LEU A 67 -1.61 -4.53 -0.06
N SER A 68 -1.64 -5.67 -0.77
CA SER A 68 -0.44 -6.47 -1.04
C SER A 68 0.62 -5.72 -1.86
N ALA A 69 0.20 -4.92 -2.85
CA ALA A 69 1.10 -4.07 -3.61
C ALA A 69 1.77 -3.01 -2.73
N SER A 70 1.02 -2.39 -1.81
CA SER A 70 1.55 -1.40 -0.85
C SER A 70 2.68 -1.97 0.02
N THR A 71 2.61 -3.24 0.40
CA THR A 71 3.69 -3.92 1.15
C THR A 71 4.97 -4.06 0.32
N THR A 72 4.82 -4.27 -0.99
CA THR A 72 5.95 -4.39 -1.92
C THR A 72 6.63 -3.04 -2.12
N ASP A 73 5.85 -1.97 -2.32
CA ASP A 73 6.34 -0.60 -2.49
C ASP A 73 7.07 -0.07 -1.23
N ALA A 74 6.60 -0.48 -0.04
CA ALA A 74 7.28 -0.16 1.22
C ALA A 74 8.69 -0.77 1.30
N THR A 75 8.84 -2.01 0.81
CA THR A 75 10.14 -2.72 0.79
C THR A 75 11.13 -2.05 -0.16
N LEU A 76 10.66 -1.62 -1.34
CA LEU A 76 11.50 -0.90 -2.31
C LEU A 76 11.96 0.47 -1.78
N THR A 77 11.10 1.17 -1.05
CA THR A 77 11.43 2.47 -0.45
C THR A 77 12.58 2.35 0.56
N VAL A 78 12.57 1.31 1.41
CA VAL A 78 13.65 1.04 2.37
C VAL A 78 14.95 0.64 1.67
N VAL A 79 14.89 -0.17 0.60
CA VAL A 79 16.07 -0.53 -0.19
C VAL A 79 16.70 0.69 -0.86
N ASN A 80 15.88 1.60 -1.41
CA ASN A 80 16.36 2.84 -2.01
C ASN A 80 16.99 3.78 -0.97
N LEU A 81 16.44 3.85 0.25
CA LEU A 81 17.04 4.56 1.37
C LEU A 81 18.39 3.98 1.79
N TYR A 82 18.52 2.65 1.86
CA TYR A 82 19.82 2.01 2.14
C TYR A 82 20.84 2.26 1.02
N LYS A 83 20.40 2.28 -0.24
CA LYS A 83 21.25 2.64 -1.39
C LYS A 83 21.74 4.08 -1.34
N SER A 84 20.89 5.06 -0.97
CA SER A 84 21.34 6.46 -0.85
C SER A 84 22.28 6.68 0.34
N LEU A 85 22.06 5.96 1.45
CA LEU A 85 22.85 6.11 2.67
C LEU A 85 24.23 5.45 2.66
N GLY A 86 24.45 4.41 1.84
CA GLY A 86 25.71 3.66 1.81
C GLY A 86 26.27 3.34 0.42
N GLY A 87 25.62 3.83 -0.64
CA GLY A 87 25.85 3.39 -2.02
C GLY A 87 25.98 4.49 -3.06
N GLY A 88 25.98 5.77 -2.67
CA GLY A 88 26.53 6.84 -3.49
C GLY A 88 28.06 6.76 -3.56
N TRP A 89 28.61 5.64 -4.03
CA TRP A 89 30.01 5.58 -4.43
C TRP A 89 30.13 6.37 -5.72
N ASP A 90 30.42 7.64 -5.53
CA ASP A 90 30.99 8.62 -6.45
C ASP A 90 31.56 8.01 -7.76
N PRO A 91 30.95 8.29 -8.94
CA PRO A 91 31.63 8.09 -10.21
C PRO A 91 32.63 9.21 -10.54
N GLU A 92 32.74 10.27 -9.74
CA GLU A 92 33.57 11.44 -10.07
C GLU A 92 34.65 11.72 -9.00
N GLY A 93 35.48 10.70 -8.77
CA GLY A 93 36.90 10.95 -8.51
C GLY A 93 37.60 11.40 -9.80
N GLY A 94 37.37 12.66 -10.20
CA GLY A 94 38.10 13.29 -11.29
C GLY A 94 39.58 13.51 -10.93
N GLN A 95 40.45 12.63 -11.44
CA GLN A 95 41.74 12.90 -12.11
C GLN A 95 42.39 11.59 -12.56
#